data_AF-A0A528N1H4-F1
#
_entry.id   AF-A0A528N1H4-F1
#
_cell.length_a   1.000
_cell.length_b   1.000
_cell.length_c   1.000
_cell.angle_alpha   90.00
_cell.angle_beta   90.00
_cell.angle_gamma   90.00
#
_symmetry.space_group_name_H-M   'P 1'
#
loop_
_entity.id
_entity.type
_entity.pdbx_description
1 polymer ?
#
loop_
_entity_poly.entity_id
_entity_poly.type
_entity_poly.pdbx_seq_one_letter_code
_entity_poly.pdbx_strand_id
1 'polypeptide(L)' 'RWLPHDFRVEKVGTVAGIATAIRDMWVRGAPLIGVTAAYGVAMQMADDPSDAALDRVWEVLHETRPTAINLRWALDE' A
#
# COMPACT_ATOMS: atom_id res chain seq x y z
N ARG A 1 -14.50 4.63 1.79
CA ARG A 1 -15.18 5.07 3.03
C ARG A 1 -16.44 5.95 2.82
N TRP A 2 -16.48 6.85 1.84
CA TRP A 2 -17.62 7.79 1.67
C TRP A 2 -18.76 7.29 0.77
N LEU A 3 -18.47 6.29 -0.07
CA LEU A 3 -19.50 5.62 -0.86
C LEU A 3 -20.55 4.96 0.05
N PRO A 4 -21.84 4.95 -0.37
CA PRO A 4 -22.35 5.45 -1.65
C PRO A 4 -22.70 6.95 -1.67
N HIS A 5 -22.59 7.65 -0.54
CA HIS A 5 -23.16 8.98 -0.34
C HIS A 5 -22.34 10.11 -0.96
N ASP A 6 -21.02 9.94 -1.06
CA ASP A 6 -20.12 10.94 -1.62
C ASP A 6 -18.96 10.26 -2.35
N PHE A 7 -18.72 10.70 -3.59
CA PHE A 7 -17.63 10.22 -4.43
C PHE A 7 -16.48 11.22 -4.40
N ARG A 8 -15.36 10.79 -3.82
CA ARG A 8 -14.13 11.59 -3.72
C ARG A 8 -12.95 10.82 -4.29
N VAL A 9 -12.07 11.56 -4.95
CA VAL A 9 -10.77 11.08 -5.42
C VAL A 9 -9.69 11.68 -4.52
N GLU A 10 -8.90 10.82 -3.88
CA GLU A 10 -7.81 11.22 -3.01
C GLU A 10 -6.48 10.94 -3.72
N LYS A 11 -5.59 11.93 -3.77
CA LYS A 11 -4.23 11.73 -4.27
C LYS A 11 -3.33 11.26 -3.13
N VAL A 12 -2.77 10.06 -3.26
CA VAL A 12 -1.80 9.52 -2.31
C VAL A 12 -0.41 9.58 -2.95
N GLY A 13 0.50 10.35 -2.36
CA GLY A 13 1.83 10.62 -2.93
C GLY A 13 3.00 10.26 -2.02
N THR A 14 2.74 9.52 -0.94
CA THR A 14 3.78 9.07 0.00
C THR A 14 3.51 7.63 0.41
N VAL A 15 4.58 6.90 0.75
CA VAL A 15 4.49 5.54 1.31
C VAL A 15 3.64 5.52 2.58
N ALA A 16 3.80 6.52 3.45
CA ALA A 16 2.99 6.64 4.66
C ALA A 16 1.50 6.80 4.32
N GLY A 17 1.16 7.58 3.30
CA GLY A 17 -0.22 7.71 2.82
C GLY A 17 -0.77 6.42 2.23
N ILE A 18 0.04 5.63 1.54
CA ILE A 18 -0.33 4.29 1.07
C ILE A 18 -0.65 3.37 2.24
N ALA A 19 0.21 3.37 3.26
CA ALA A 19 0.01 2.57 4.46
C ALA A 19 -1.30 2.94 5.17
N THR A 20 -1.59 4.25 5.30
CA THR A 20 -2.87 4.74 5.82
C THR A 20 -4.05 4.29 4.94
N ALA A 21 -3.96 4.42 3.62
CA ALA A 21 -5.04 4.05 2.70
C ALA A 21 -5.42 2.57 2.78
N ILE A 22 -4.45 1.68 3.00
CA ILE A 22 -4.67 0.24 3.19
C ILE A 22 -5.24 -0.04 4.59
N ARG A 23 -4.61 0.51 5.64
CA ARG A 23 -4.97 0.28 7.05
C ARG A 23 -6.38 0.77 7.37
N ASP A 24 -6.71 1.99 6.94
CA ASP A 24 -7.99 2.65 7.20
C ASP A 24 -9.07 2.27 6.19
N MET A 25 -8.81 1.28 5.33
CA MET A 25 -9.73 0.76 4.33
C MET A 25 -10.29 1.83 3.39
N TRP A 26 -9.45 2.77 2.95
CA TRP A 26 -9.78 3.64 1.83
C TRP A 26 -9.80 2.81 0.55
N VAL A 27 -8.82 1.90 0.45
CA VAL A 27 -8.74 0.82 -0.51
C VAL A 27 -9.15 -0.50 0.16
N ARG A 28 -9.93 -1.31 -0.56
CA ARG A 28 -10.42 -2.61 -0.06
C ARG A 28 -10.57 -3.59 -1.22
N GLY A 29 -10.56 -4.88 -0.88
CA GLY A 29 -10.49 -5.98 -1.85
C GLY A 29 -9.05 -6.44 -2.03
N ALA A 30 -8.82 -7.74 -1.90
CA ALA A 30 -7.47 -8.30 -1.84
C ALA A 30 -6.59 -7.96 -3.06
N PRO A 31 -7.09 -8.00 -4.31
CA PRO A 31 -6.31 -7.57 -5.48
C PRO A 31 -5.91 -6.08 -5.43
N LEU A 32 -6.85 -5.20 -5.06
CA LEU A 32 -6.62 -3.76 -5.08
C LEU A 32 -5.64 -3.32 -3.97
N ILE A 33 -5.68 -4.01 -2.83
CA ILE A 33 -4.68 -3.84 -1.75
C ILE A 33 -3.27 -4.16 -2.27
N GLY A 34 -3.10 -5.29 -2.98
CA GLY A 34 -1.82 -5.67 -3.56
C GLY A 34 -1.27 -4.64 -4.55
N VAL A 35 -2.09 -4.19 -5.51
CA VAL A 35 -1.69 -3.13 -6.47
C VAL A 35 -1.30 -1.84 -5.75
N THR A 36 -2.07 -1.44 -4.73
CA THR A 36 -1.80 -0.21 -3.97
C THR A 36 -0.47 -0.29 -3.21
N ALA A 37 -0.15 -1.46 -2.63
CA ALA A 37 1.12 -1.69 -1.97
C ALA A 37 2.30 -1.70 -2.97
N ALA A 38 2.15 -2.34 -4.13
CA ALA A 38 3.16 -2.31 -5.18
C ALA A 38 3.49 -0.89 -5.65
N TYR A 39 2.50 0.00 -5.75
CA TYR A 39 2.75 1.43 -5.99
C TYR A 39 3.52 2.11 -4.85
N GLY A 40 3.29 1.69 -3.59
CA GLY A 40 4.09 2.11 -2.44
C GLY A 40 5.56 1.73 -2.59
N VAL A 41 5.85 0.49 -2.99
CA VAL A 41 7.20 0.00 -3.27
C VAL A 41 7.83 0.79 -4.43
N ALA A 42 7.10 0.98 -5.54
CA ALA A 42 7.59 1.75 -6.68
C ALA A 42 7.93 3.21 -6.31
N MET A 43 7.13 3.84 -5.44
CA MET A 43 7.44 5.18 -4.92
C MET A 43 8.71 5.18 -4.06
N GLN A 44 8.91 4.16 -3.22
CA GLN A 44 10.13 4.04 -2.44
C GLN A 44 11.35 3.83 -3.35
N MET A 45 11.26 2.98 -4.37
CA MET A 45 12.34 2.74 -5.33
C MET A 45 12.75 3.98 -6.11
N ALA A 46 11.79 4.88 -6.38
CA ALA A 46 12.07 6.14 -7.05
C ALA A 46 12.84 7.13 -6.14
N ASP A 47 12.71 6.99 -4.81
CA ASP A 47 13.35 7.85 -3.80
C ASP A 47 14.69 7.26 -3.32
N ASP A 48 14.68 5.99 -2.90
CA ASP A 48 15.85 5.23 -2.45
C ASP A 48 15.69 3.76 -2.91
N PRO A 49 16.43 3.32 -3.96
CA PRO A 49 16.35 1.96 -4.49
C PRO A 49 17.23 0.96 -3.74
N SER A 50 17.77 1.31 -2.56
CA SER A 50 18.58 0.37 -1.78
C SER A 50 17.74 -0.77 -1.21
N ASP A 51 18.35 -1.95 -1.07
CA ASP A 51 17.72 -3.13 -0.45
C ASP A 51 17.20 -2.80 0.96
N ALA A 52 17.95 -2.01 1.72
CA ALA A 52 17.52 -1.59 3.05
C ALA A 52 16.25 -0.73 3.04
N ALA A 53 16.05 0.10 2.00
CA ALA A 53 14.81 0.86 1.84
C ALA A 53 13.64 -0.02 1.39
N LEU A 54 13.92 -1.00 0.53
CA LEU A 54 12.96 -2.02 0.11
C LEU A 54 12.46 -2.86 1.28
N ASP A 55 13.36 -3.36 2.13
CA ASP A 55 13.00 -4.13 3.32
C ASP A 55 12.11 -3.30 4.27
N ARG A 56 12.48 -2.04 4.51
CA ARG A 56 11.68 -1.14 5.37
C ARG A 56 10.28 -0.88 4.80
N VAL A 57 10.15 -0.63 3.50
CA VAL A 57 8.81 -0.40 2.91
C VAL A 57 7.98 -1.67 2.90
N TRP A 58 8.61 -2.83 2.67
CA TRP A 58 7.95 -4.13 2.76
C TRP A 58 7.36 -4.33 4.16
N GLU A 59 8.15 -4.12 5.22
CA GLU A 59 7.71 -4.26 6.61
C GLU A 59 6.53 -3.31 6.92
N VAL A 60 6.69 -2.02 6.59
CA VAL A 60 5.65 -1.00 6.84
C VAL A 60 4.34 -1.37 6.15
N LEU A 61 4.39 -1.80 4.89
CA LEU A 61 3.20 -2.15 4.13
C LEU A 61 2.60 -3.47 4.65
N HIS A 62 3.41 -4.49 4.90
CA HIS A 62 2.96 -5.79 5.43
C HIS A 62 2.19 -5.64 6.75
N GLU A 63 2.68 -4.79 7.66
CA GLU A 63 2.05 -4.51 8.95
C GLU A 63 0.68 -3.82 8.86
N THR A 64 0.35 -3.19 7.72
CA THR A 64 -0.94 -2.52 7.58
C THR A 64 -2.10 -3.49 7.72
N ARG A 65 -1.97 -4.72 7.18
CA ARG A 65 -2.97 -5.79 7.19
C ARG A 65 -2.31 -7.18 7.02
N PRO A 66 -1.67 -7.73 8.07
CA PRO A 66 -0.84 -8.95 7.96
C PRO A 66 -1.61 -10.22 7.56
N THR A 67 -2.94 -10.24 7.69
CA THR A 67 -3.80 -11.36 7.25
C THR A 67 -4.19 -11.28 5.77
N ALA A 68 -3.86 -10.19 5.07
CA ALA A 68 -4.12 -10.06 3.64
C ALA A 68 -3.04 -10.82 2.84
N ILE A 69 -3.26 -12.11 2.60
CA ILE A 69 -2.32 -12.99 1.86
C ILE A 69 -1.89 -12.37 0.52
N ASN A 70 -2.78 -11.68 -0.19
CA ASN A 70 -2.45 -11.04 -1.47
C ASN A 70 -1.49 -9.86 -1.34
N LEU A 71 -1.42 -9.20 -0.17
CA LEU A 71 -0.43 -8.16 0.09
C LEU A 71 0.97 -8.77 0.16
N ARG A 72 1.09 -9.94 0.79
CA ARG A 72 2.34 -10.70 0.81
C ARG A 72 2.75 -11.15 -0.60
N TRP A 73 1.83 -11.71 -1.39
CA TRP A 73 2.15 -12.12 -2.77
C TRP A 73 2.57 -10.96 -3.67
N ALA A 74 1.96 -9.78 -3.52
CA ALA A 74 2.34 -8.59 -4.28
C ALA A 74 3.68 -7.97 -3.85
N LEU A 75 4.24 -8.43 -2.72
CA LEU A 75 5.51 -7.95 -2.18
C LEU A 75 6.63 -9.00 -2.26
N ASP A 76 6.29 -10.29 -2.35
CA ASP A 76 7.22 -11.43 -2.43
C ASP A 76 7.59 -11.80 -3.89
N GLU A 77 6.81 -11.35 -4.89
CA GLU A 77 7.05 -11.52 -6.35
C GLU A 77 7.36 -10.17 -7.04
#